data_AF-A0A2V8XT18-F1
#
_entry.id   AF-A0A2V8XT18-F1
#
_cell.length_a   1.000
_cell.length_b   1.000
_cell.length_c   1.000
_cell.angle_alpha   90.00
_cell.angle_beta   90.00
_cell.angle_gamma   90.00
#
_symmetry.space_group_name_H-M   'P 1'
#
loop_
_entity.id
_entity.type
_entity.pdbx_description
1 polymer ?
#
loop_
_entity_poly.entity_id
_entity_poly.type
_entity_poly.pdbx_seq_one_letter_code
_entity_poly.pdbx_strand_id
1 'polypeptide(L)'
;MLRPTFLTLSLLVFSPAALGQSTSTDSHTLQALLAEVRQLRHDLQTVAEAAQRAQILIYRVQAQETVVRRVQEHVDDSRSRLVQIQFEKRRHAAELKQMEDPQSRPETPQSDRKPLEDALAQLKAKLEMEERDEQETQARLTDAEDQLRVEQAKLDQLQDDLDRLDKALENSSRQAGSAQQ
;
A
#
# COMPACT_ATOMS: atom_id res chain seq x y z
N MET A 1 33.56 71.18 -40.85
CA MET A 1 34.28 71.42 -42.12
C MET A 1 34.26 70.16 -42.96
N LEU A 2 33.72 70.28 -44.18
CA LEU A 2 33.84 69.48 -45.41
C LEU A 2 33.68 67.92 -45.40
N ARG A 3 32.53 67.47 -45.94
CA ARG A 3 32.43 66.39 -46.98
C ARG A 3 32.93 66.97 -48.33
N PRO A 4 33.27 66.24 -49.44
CA PRO A 4 32.65 65.02 -50.01
C PRO A 4 33.66 64.09 -50.78
N THR A 5 33.27 62.97 -51.42
CA THR A 5 33.00 62.81 -52.89
C THR A 5 32.29 61.46 -53.15
N PHE A 6 31.08 61.39 -53.76
CA PHE A 6 30.72 61.18 -55.19
C PHE A 6 31.46 60.02 -55.90
N LEU A 7 30.88 58.82 -56.14
CA LEU A 7 29.83 58.38 -57.09
C LEU A 7 30.31 58.21 -58.55
N THR A 8 30.39 56.96 -59.04
CA THR A 8 30.22 56.47 -60.45
C THR A 8 30.23 54.92 -60.39
N LEU A 9 29.12 54.18 -60.57
CA LEU A 9 28.28 53.84 -61.72
C LEU A 9 28.85 52.76 -62.68
N SER A 10 28.10 51.64 -62.74
CA SER A 10 27.98 50.62 -63.81
C SER A 10 29.07 49.57 -64.01
N LEU A 11 28.72 48.28 -63.82
CA LEU A 11 28.35 47.41 -64.95
C LEU A 11 27.71 46.08 -64.47
N LEU A 12 26.62 45.75 -65.14
CA LEU A 12 25.75 44.59 -65.04
C LEU A 12 26.43 43.31 -65.54
N VAL A 13 26.42 42.24 -64.72
CA VAL A 13 26.49 40.86 -65.23
C VAL A 13 25.39 40.05 -64.56
N PHE A 14 24.43 39.67 -65.40
CA PHE A 14 23.46 38.61 -65.19
C PHE A 14 24.11 37.38 -64.55
N SER A 15 23.67 36.99 -63.35
CA SER A 15 23.65 35.58 -62.98
C SER A 15 22.21 35.09 -63.15
N PRO A 16 21.92 34.18 -64.10
CA PRO A 16 20.64 33.52 -64.15
C PRO A 16 20.43 32.73 -62.85
N ALA A 17 19.20 32.76 -62.34
CA ALA A 17 18.76 32.00 -61.20
C ALA A 17 19.04 30.50 -61.40
N ALA A 18 20.13 30.00 -60.83
CA ALA A 18 20.27 28.60 -60.51
C ALA A 18 19.53 28.34 -59.19
N LEU A 19 18.20 28.41 -59.23
CA LEU A 19 17.33 27.79 -58.23
C LEU A 19 17.40 26.26 -58.45
N GLY A 20 18.54 25.68 -58.09
CA GLY A 20 18.78 24.25 -58.13
C GLY A 20 18.31 23.59 -56.83
N GLN A 21 17.02 23.27 -56.75
CA GLN A 21 16.44 22.12 -56.00
C GLN A 21 16.69 21.94 -54.47
N SER A 22 17.07 22.92 -53.65
CA SER A 22 17.09 22.68 -52.19
C SER A 22 15.72 22.81 -51.50
N THR A 23 14.78 23.56 -52.09
CA THR A 23 13.51 23.93 -51.44
C THR A 23 12.58 22.74 -51.18
N SER A 24 12.63 21.71 -52.03
CA SER A 24 11.84 20.48 -51.85
C SER A 24 12.40 19.60 -50.73
N THR A 25 13.73 19.52 -50.61
CA THR A 25 14.41 18.73 -49.58
C THR A 25 14.25 19.37 -48.21
N ASP A 26 14.36 20.71 -48.11
CA ASP A 26 14.15 21.46 -46.88
C ASP A 26 12.71 21.37 -46.36
N SER A 27 11.72 21.31 -47.27
CA SER A 27 10.32 21.13 -46.89
C SER A 27 10.06 19.72 -46.34
N HIS A 28 10.68 18.70 -46.94
CA HIS A 28 10.60 17.31 -46.46
C HIS A 28 11.26 17.12 -45.09
N THR A 29 12.44 17.72 -44.85
CA THR A 29 13.12 17.65 -43.55
C THR A 29 12.36 18.40 -42.46
N LEU A 30 11.82 19.58 -42.76
CA LEU A 30 10.97 20.32 -41.81
C LEU A 30 9.67 19.59 -41.47
N GLN A 31 9.05 18.91 -42.44
CA GLN A 31 7.88 18.07 -42.16
C GLN A 31 8.23 16.85 -41.30
N ALA A 32 9.38 16.22 -41.54
CA ALA A 32 9.88 15.13 -40.70
C ALA A 32 10.13 15.58 -39.25
N LEU A 33 10.79 16.72 -39.06
CA LEU A 33 11.02 17.29 -37.72
C LEU A 33 9.71 17.67 -37.02
N LEU A 34 8.73 18.22 -37.75
CA LEU A 34 7.42 18.53 -37.17
C LEU A 34 6.68 17.25 -36.73
N ALA A 35 6.81 16.16 -37.49
CA ALA A 35 6.26 14.86 -37.12
C ALA A 35 6.94 14.31 -35.86
N GLU A 36 8.28 14.36 -35.78
CA GLU A 36 9.05 13.96 -34.59
C GLU A 36 8.68 14.78 -33.35
N VAL A 37 8.52 16.10 -33.47
CA VAL A 37 8.13 16.96 -32.33
C VAL A 37 6.70 16.65 -31.87
N ARG A 38 5.78 16.37 -32.80
CA ARG A 38 4.41 15.95 -32.45
C ARG A 38 4.43 14.60 -31.74
N GLN A 39 5.22 13.65 -32.23
CA GLN A 39 5.40 12.35 -31.61
C GLN A 39 5.99 12.49 -30.21
N LEU A 40 7.07 13.24 -30.06
CA LEU A 40 7.71 13.49 -28.76
C LEU A 40 6.75 14.15 -27.76
N ARG A 41 5.93 15.10 -28.21
CA ARG A 41 4.90 15.72 -27.34
C ARG A 41 3.88 14.68 -26.88
N HIS A 42 3.45 13.81 -27.77
CA HIS A 42 2.50 12.75 -27.44
C HIS A 42 3.11 11.77 -26.43
N ASP A 43 4.36 11.33 -26.66
CA ASP A 43 5.09 10.44 -25.76
C ASP A 43 5.28 11.07 -24.37
N LEU A 44 5.63 12.36 -24.32
CA LEU A 44 5.76 13.10 -23.05
C LEU A 44 4.42 13.19 -22.30
N GLN A 45 3.30 13.39 -23.00
CA GLN A 45 1.98 13.40 -22.37
C GLN A 45 1.62 12.03 -21.79
N THR A 46 1.88 10.96 -22.54
CA THR A 46 1.62 9.58 -22.10
C THR A 46 2.48 9.21 -20.87
N VAL A 47 3.78 9.56 -20.88
CA VAL A 47 4.67 9.33 -19.74
C VAL A 47 4.26 10.16 -18.52
N ALA A 48 3.83 11.41 -18.72
CA ALA A 48 3.37 12.25 -17.63
C ALA A 48 2.10 11.69 -16.97
N GLU A 49 1.12 11.25 -17.75
CA GLU A 49 -0.10 10.61 -17.23
C GLU A 49 0.22 9.31 -16.48
N ALA A 50 1.10 8.49 -17.05
CA ALA A 50 1.59 7.27 -16.44
C ALA A 50 2.26 7.51 -15.08
N ALA A 51 3.15 8.50 -15.00
CA ALA A 51 3.84 8.87 -13.77
C ALA A 51 2.85 9.35 -12.69
N GLN A 52 1.82 10.12 -13.08
CA GLN A 52 0.75 10.54 -12.16
C GLN A 52 -0.03 9.33 -11.63
N ARG A 53 -0.41 8.39 -12.49
CA ARG A 53 -1.11 7.15 -12.10
C ARG A 53 -0.25 6.30 -11.15
N ALA A 54 1.04 6.16 -11.43
CA ALA A 54 1.98 5.45 -10.57
C ALA A 54 2.08 6.10 -9.19
N GLN A 55 2.21 7.43 -9.13
CA GLN A 55 2.28 8.16 -7.86
C GLN A 55 1.02 7.97 -7.00
N ILE A 56 -0.16 7.96 -7.63
CA ILE A 56 -1.43 7.69 -6.95
C ILE A 56 -1.47 6.26 -6.40
N LEU A 57 -1.07 5.26 -7.21
CA LEU A 57 -1.04 3.86 -6.76
C LEU A 57 -0.06 3.65 -5.61
N ILE A 58 1.15 4.20 -5.69
CA ILE A 58 2.14 4.12 -4.61
C ILE A 58 1.57 4.72 -3.31
N TYR A 59 0.92 5.88 -3.38
CA TYR A 59 0.28 6.47 -2.21
C TYR A 59 -0.81 5.57 -1.62
N ARG A 60 -1.62 4.93 -2.48
CA ARG A 60 -2.66 3.99 -2.05
C ARG A 60 -2.06 2.74 -1.39
N VAL A 61 -0.98 2.20 -1.94
CA VAL A 61 -0.25 1.07 -1.35
C VAL A 61 0.26 1.44 0.04
N GLN A 62 0.95 2.56 0.18
CA GLN A 62 1.48 3.02 1.49
C GLN A 62 0.38 3.26 2.52
N ALA A 63 -0.75 3.85 2.10
CA ALA A 63 -1.92 4.02 2.97
C ALA A 63 -2.49 2.66 3.40
N GLN A 64 -2.60 1.71 2.47
CA GLN A 64 -3.11 0.37 2.72
C GLN A 64 -2.18 -0.45 3.63
N GLU A 65 -0.87 -0.37 3.45
CA GLU A 65 0.13 -0.99 4.35
C GLU A 65 -0.02 -0.49 5.78
N THR A 66 -0.32 0.81 5.96
CA THR A 66 -0.58 1.39 7.28
C THR A 66 -1.85 0.83 7.92
N VAL A 67 -2.90 0.60 7.12
CA VAL A 67 -4.14 -0.04 7.59
C VAL A 67 -3.87 -1.50 7.98
N VAL A 68 -3.20 -2.28 7.13
CA VAL A 68 -2.85 -3.69 7.41
C VAL A 68 -2.06 -3.79 8.70
N ARG A 69 -1.02 -2.95 8.88
CA ARG A 69 -0.21 -2.94 10.10
C ARG A 69 -1.05 -2.67 11.35
N ARG A 70 -1.97 -1.69 11.30
CA ARG A 70 -2.85 -1.39 12.44
C ARG A 70 -3.78 -2.55 12.78
N VAL A 71 -4.36 -3.21 11.78
CA VAL A 71 -5.23 -4.37 12.01
C VAL A 71 -4.41 -5.55 12.56
N GLN A 72 -3.17 -5.72 12.09
CA GLN A 72 -2.26 -6.74 12.61
C GLN A 72 -1.88 -6.48 14.08
N GLU A 73 -1.59 -5.23 14.46
CA GLU A 73 -1.40 -4.83 15.85
C GLU A 73 -2.62 -5.17 16.72
N HIS A 74 -3.84 -5.00 16.18
CA HIS A 74 -5.08 -5.34 16.88
C HIS A 74 -5.28 -6.86 17.06
N VAL A 75 -4.92 -7.66 16.05
CA VAL A 75 -4.88 -9.14 16.15
C VAL A 75 -3.90 -9.58 17.23
N ASP A 76 -2.69 -9.01 17.23
CA ASP A 76 -1.66 -9.35 18.21
C ASP A 76 -2.07 -9.00 19.65
N ASP A 77 -2.68 -7.82 19.88
CA ASP A 77 -3.23 -7.43 21.19
C ASP A 77 -4.33 -8.39 21.65
N SER A 78 -5.29 -8.70 20.76
CA SER A 78 -6.40 -9.60 21.07
C SER A 78 -5.92 -11.01 21.40
N ARG A 79 -4.94 -11.51 20.64
CA ARG A 79 -4.31 -12.82 20.88
C ARG A 79 -3.54 -12.84 22.21
N SER A 80 -2.81 -11.77 22.53
CA SER A 80 -2.11 -11.63 23.81
C SER A 80 -3.08 -11.66 25.00
N ARG A 81 -4.19 -10.92 24.92
CA ARG A 81 -5.25 -10.93 25.94
C ARG A 81 -5.86 -12.31 26.11
N LEU A 82 -6.15 -13.01 25.02
CA LEU A 82 -6.71 -14.35 25.07
C LEU A 82 -5.78 -15.32 25.82
N VAL A 83 -4.47 -15.28 25.51
CA VAL A 83 -3.47 -16.10 26.19
C VAL A 83 -3.42 -15.78 27.69
N GLN A 84 -3.51 -14.50 28.06
CA GLN A 84 -3.52 -14.08 29.46
C GLN A 84 -4.78 -14.59 30.21
N ILE A 85 -5.96 -14.45 29.62
CA ILE A 85 -7.22 -14.95 30.20
C ILE A 85 -7.15 -16.47 30.38
N GLN A 86 -6.70 -17.19 29.36
CA GLN A 86 -6.54 -18.64 29.43
C GLN A 86 -5.55 -19.08 30.50
N PHE A 87 -4.48 -18.31 30.71
CA PHE A 87 -3.51 -18.57 31.78
C PHE A 87 -4.13 -18.37 33.17
N GLU A 88 -4.78 -17.23 33.43
CA GLU A 88 -5.42 -16.95 34.72
C GLU A 88 -6.52 -17.96 35.04
N LYS A 89 -7.35 -18.29 34.05
CA LYS A 89 -8.40 -19.31 34.18
C LYS A 89 -7.83 -20.68 34.57
N ARG A 90 -6.73 -21.11 33.93
CA ARG A 90 -6.05 -22.37 34.30
C ARG A 90 -5.50 -22.32 35.72
N ARG A 91 -4.95 -21.18 36.15
CA ARG A 91 -4.46 -20.97 37.51
C ARG A 91 -5.61 -21.06 38.52
N HIS A 92 -6.72 -20.36 38.31
CA HIS A 92 -7.85 -20.38 39.24
C HIS A 92 -8.56 -21.73 39.23
N ALA A 93 -8.60 -22.44 38.10
CA ALA A 93 -9.11 -23.81 38.05
C ALA A 93 -8.24 -24.79 38.86
N ALA A 94 -6.92 -24.59 38.89
CA ALA A 94 -6.02 -25.37 39.73
C ALA A 94 -6.18 -25.03 41.21
N GLU A 95 -6.32 -23.74 41.56
CA GLU A 95 -6.63 -23.27 42.91
C GLU A 95 -7.97 -23.84 43.41
N LEU A 96 -8.99 -23.86 42.55
CA LEU A 96 -10.31 -24.40 42.88
C LEU A 96 -10.21 -25.88 43.25
N LYS A 97 -9.50 -26.69 42.44
CA LYS A 97 -9.28 -28.11 42.74
C LYS A 97 -8.56 -28.32 44.07
N GLN A 98 -7.54 -27.50 44.37
CA GLN A 98 -6.83 -27.58 45.65
C GLN A 98 -7.71 -27.21 46.85
N MET A 99 -8.69 -26.31 46.68
CA MET A 99 -9.63 -25.92 47.74
C MET A 99 -10.78 -26.93 47.92
N GLU A 100 -11.16 -27.66 46.86
CA GLU A 100 -12.17 -28.72 46.92
C GLU A 100 -11.65 -29.99 47.64
N ASP A 101 -10.35 -30.29 47.54
CA ASP A 101 -9.70 -31.42 48.21
C ASP A 101 -9.87 -31.45 49.76
N PRO A 102 -9.66 -30.36 50.52
CA PRO A 102 -9.85 -30.33 51.97
C PRO A 102 -11.31 -30.31 52.45
N GLN A 103 -12.30 -29.89 51.63
CA GLN A 103 -13.72 -30.06 51.99
C GLN A 103 -14.13 -31.53 52.07
N SER A 104 -13.47 -32.38 51.27
CA SER A 104 -13.73 -33.81 51.22
C SER A 104 -13.20 -34.56 52.46
N ARG A 105 -12.42 -33.89 53.32
CA ARG A 105 -11.89 -34.49 54.55
C ARG A 105 -12.86 -34.31 55.72
N PRO A 106 -13.18 -35.38 56.47
CA PRO A 106 -14.10 -35.31 57.60
C PRO A 106 -13.55 -34.52 58.81
N GLU A 107 -12.26 -34.22 58.84
CA GLU A 107 -11.56 -33.57 59.97
C GLU A 107 -11.60 -32.03 59.95
N THR A 108 -12.16 -31.41 58.90
CA THR A 108 -12.19 -29.94 58.77
C THR A 108 -13.13 -29.33 59.83
N PRO A 109 -12.64 -28.43 60.71
CA PRO A 109 -13.45 -27.81 61.76
C PRO A 109 -14.69 -27.11 61.19
N GLN A 110 -15.82 -27.22 61.89
CA GLN A 110 -17.09 -26.65 61.44
C GLN A 110 -17.07 -25.12 61.35
N SER A 111 -16.18 -24.45 62.09
CA SER A 111 -15.91 -23.01 62.01
C SER A 111 -15.32 -22.58 60.67
N ASP A 112 -14.58 -23.46 60.00
CA ASP A 112 -13.77 -23.13 58.83
C ASP A 112 -14.48 -23.52 57.52
N ARG A 113 -15.57 -24.31 57.61
CA ARG A 113 -16.36 -24.75 56.46
C ARG A 113 -17.03 -23.60 55.72
N LYS A 114 -17.72 -22.71 56.43
CA LYS A 114 -18.47 -21.61 55.81
C LYS A 114 -17.58 -20.60 55.07
N PRO A 115 -16.47 -20.10 55.65
CA PRO A 115 -15.52 -19.26 54.91
C PRO A 115 -14.95 -19.93 53.66
N LEU A 116 -14.73 -21.24 53.71
CA LEU A 116 -14.19 -21.99 52.59
C LEU A 116 -15.23 -22.24 51.49
N GLU A 117 -16.50 -22.49 51.85
CA GLU A 117 -17.63 -22.52 50.90
C GLU A 117 -17.83 -21.18 50.20
N ASP A 118 -17.79 -20.08 50.94
CA ASP A 118 -17.90 -18.73 50.38
C ASP A 118 -16.75 -18.43 49.40
N ALA A 119 -15.52 -18.81 49.75
CA ALA A 119 -14.35 -18.65 48.88
C ALA A 119 -14.44 -19.52 47.61
N LEU A 120 -14.92 -20.76 47.71
CA LEU A 120 -15.17 -21.64 46.57
C LEU A 120 -16.25 -21.05 45.64
N ALA A 121 -17.34 -20.53 46.21
CA ALA A 121 -18.40 -19.89 45.43
C ALA A 121 -17.88 -18.65 44.68
N GLN A 122 -17.07 -17.82 45.34
CA GLN A 122 -16.43 -16.67 44.71
C GLN A 122 -15.50 -17.08 43.56
N LEU A 123 -14.69 -18.12 43.76
CA LEU A 123 -13.75 -18.59 42.74
C LEU A 123 -14.48 -19.22 41.54
N LYS A 124 -15.58 -19.95 41.77
CA LYS A 124 -16.45 -20.46 40.70
C LYS A 124 -17.09 -19.33 39.90
N ALA A 125 -17.63 -18.32 40.56
CA ALA A 125 -18.20 -17.15 39.89
C ALA A 125 -17.14 -16.40 39.06
N LYS A 126 -15.90 -16.32 39.55
CA LYS A 126 -14.79 -15.72 38.81
C LYS A 126 -14.42 -16.52 37.55
N LEU A 127 -14.33 -17.85 37.65
CA LEU A 127 -14.09 -18.71 36.50
C LEU A 127 -15.20 -18.62 35.44
N GLU A 128 -16.47 -18.49 35.85
CA GLU A 128 -17.58 -18.26 34.93
C GLU A 128 -17.48 -16.90 34.22
N MET A 129 -17.02 -15.86 34.91
CA MET A 129 -16.75 -14.56 34.30
C MET A 129 -15.60 -14.65 33.31
N GLU A 130 -14.50 -15.29 33.69
CA GLU A 130 -13.33 -15.48 32.81
C GLU A 130 -13.64 -16.33 31.58
N GLU A 131 -14.54 -17.31 31.69
CA GLU A 131 -15.05 -18.07 30.54
C GLU A 131 -15.79 -17.16 29.55
N ARG A 132 -16.63 -16.24 30.05
CA ARG A 132 -17.34 -15.28 29.18
C ARG A 132 -16.35 -14.31 28.52
N ASP A 133 -15.39 -13.80 29.29
CA ASP A 133 -14.35 -12.90 28.78
C ASP A 133 -13.47 -13.59 27.73
N GLU A 134 -13.16 -14.88 27.93
CA GLU A 134 -12.44 -15.72 26.95
C GLU A 134 -13.23 -15.84 25.65
N GLN A 135 -14.53 -16.19 25.73
CA GLN A 135 -15.39 -16.33 24.56
C GLN A 135 -15.54 -15.01 23.80
N GLU A 136 -15.74 -13.90 24.51
CA GLU A 136 -15.82 -12.58 23.89
C GLU A 136 -14.50 -12.17 23.22
N THR A 137 -13.37 -12.40 23.89
CA THR A 137 -12.04 -12.08 23.34
C THR A 137 -11.72 -12.96 22.12
N GLN A 138 -12.10 -14.24 22.16
CA GLN A 138 -11.94 -15.16 21.05
C GLN A 138 -12.77 -14.73 19.83
N ALA A 139 -14.02 -14.29 20.03
CA ALA A 139 -14.85 -13.76 18.95
C ALA A 139 -14.23 -12.51 18.33
N ARG A 140 -13.77 -11.56 19.15
CA ARG A 140 -13.08 -10.35 18.68
C ARG A 140 -11.78 -10.66 17.93
N LEU A 141 -11.03 -11.67 18.36
CA LEU A 141 -9.83 -12.14 17.65
C LEU A 141 -10.19 -12.67 16.27
N THR A 142 -11.22 -13.51 16.16
CA THR A 142 -11.69 -14.03 14.88
C THR A 142 -12.13 -12.91 13.94
N ASP A 143 -12.91 -11.95 14.42
CA ASP A 143 -13.34 -10.78 13.63
C ASP A 143 -12.13 -9.96 13.14
N ALA A 144 -11.12 -9.77 14.00
CA ALA A 144 -9.90 -9.04 13.66
C ALA A 144 -9.03 -9.80 12.64
N GLU A 145 -8.93 -11.12 12.74
CA GLU A 145 -8.23 -11.98 11.78
C GLU A 145 -8.92 -11.97 10.41
N ASP A 146 -10.25 -12.00 10.39
CA ASP A 146 -11.03 -11.85 9.16
C ASP A 146 -10.82 -10.48 8.50
N GLN A 147 -10.82 -9.42 9.31
CA GLN A 147 -10.53 -8.08 8.82
C GLN A 147 -9.09 -7.99 8.27
N LEU A 148 -8.11 -8.59 8.96
CA LEU A 148 -6.72 -8.61 8.50
C LEU A 148 -6.61 -9.25 7.11
N ARG A 149 -7.27 -10.39 6.92
CA ARG A 149 -7.31 -11.10 5.62
C ARG A 149 -7.91 -10.24 4.51
N VAL A 150 -8.99 -9.50 4.81
CA VAL A 150 -9.61 -8.58 3.83
C VAL A 150 -8.67 -7.44 3.46
N GLU A 151 -8.00 -6.83 4.44
CA GLU A 151 -7.10 -5.71 4.19
C GLU A 151 -5.80 -6.14 3.49
N GLN A 152 -5.31 -7.35 3.74
CA GLN A 152 -4.21 -7.97 3.00
C GLN A 152 -4.60 -8.22 1.54
N ALA A 153 -5.78 -8.78 1.27
CA ALA A 153 -6.23 -8.99 -0.10
C ALA A 153 -6.35 -7.67 -0.90
N LYS A 154 -6.76 -6.57 -0.24
CA LYS A 154 -6.76 -5.24 -0.86
C LYS A 154 -5.35 -4.73 -1.15
N LEU A 155 -4.39 -5.00 -0.26
CA LEU A 155 -2.99 -4.63 -0.46
C LEU A 155 -2.41 -5.39 -1.66
N ASP A 156 -2.62 -6.70 -1.71
CA ASP A 156 -2.18 -7.57 -2.81
C ASP A 156 -2.74 -7.06 -4.15
N GLN A 157 -4.03 -6.72 -4.20
CA GLN A 157 -4.65 -6.16 -5.39
C GLN A 157 -4.01 -4.83 -5.84
N LEU A 158 -3.66 -3.94 -4.90
CA LEU A 158 -2.99 -2.68 -5.23
C LEU A 158 -1.57 -2.89 -5.75
N GLN A 159 -0.87 -3.90 -5.23
CA GLN A 159 0.46 -4.29 -5.70
C GLN A 159 0.37 -4.89 -7.11
N ASP A 160 -0.61 -5.76 -7.36
CA ASP A 160 -0.90 -6.30 -8.70
C ASP A 160 -1.20 -5.19 -9.72
N ASP A 161 -1.98 -4.17 -9.32
CA ASP A 161 -2.29 -3.02 -10.17
C ASP A 161 -1.03 -2.20 -10.50
N LEU A 162 -0.11 -2.06 -9.53
CA LEU A 162 1.17 -1.38 -9.71
C LEU A 162 2.08 -2.15 -10.69
N ASP A 163 2.20 -3.47 -10.53
CA ASP A 163 2.96 -4.34 -11.42
C ASP A 163 2.42 -4.33 -12.85
N ARG A 164 1.10 -4.29 -13.00
CA ARG A 164 0.46 -4.16 -14.32
C ARG A 164 0.76 -2.82 -14.97
N LEU A 165 0.77 -1.73 -14.18
CA LEU A 165 1.14 -0.42 -14.68
C LEU A 165 2.59 -0.43 -15.15
N ASP A 166 3.53 -0.95 -14.35
CA ASP A 166 4.95 -1.02 -14.70
C ASP A 166 5.18 -1.77 -16.02
N LYS A 167 4.56 -2.96 -16.17
CA LYS A 167 4.59 -3.74 -17.43
C LYS A 167 4.00 -2.98 -18.61
N ALA A 168 2.91 -2.24 -18.42
CA ALA A 168 2.31 -1.45 -19.48
C ALA A 168 3.24 -0.32 -19.94
N LEU A 169 3.96 0.31 -19.02
CA LEU A 169 4.96 1.35 -19.33
C LEU A 169 6.19 0.78 -20.03
N GLU A 170 6.68 -0.37 -19.58
CA GLU A 170 7.78 -1.06 -20.23
C GLU A 170 7.41 -1.43 -21.68
N ASN A 171 6.22 -1.99 -21.90
CA ASN A 171 5.75 -2.31 -23.25
C ASN A 171 5.60 -1.08 -24.14
N SER A 172 5.05 0.02 -23.61
CA SER A 172 4.92 1.28 -24.35
C SER A 172 6.28 1.85 -24.74
N SER A 173 7.28 1.78 -23.85
CA SER A 173 8.65 2.24 -24.15
C SER A 173 9.33 1.39 -25.23
N ARG A 174 9.15 0.06 -25.22
CA ARG A 174 9.67 -0.85 -26.24
C ARG A 174 9.03 -0.59 -27.60
N GLN A 175 7.72 -0.33 -27.62
CA GLN A 175 7.00 -0.02 -28.85
C GLN A 175 7.46 1.31 -29.47
N ALA A 176 7.69 2.34 -28.65
CA ALA A 176 8.28 3.60 -29.09
C ALA A 176 9.69 3.42 -29.68
N GLY A 177 10.55 2.61 -29.04
CA GLY A 177 11.90 2.32 -29.55
C GLY A 177 11.92 1.50 -30.84
N SER A 178 10.93 0.62 -31.05
CA SER A 178 10.81 -0.18 -32.29
C SER A 178 10.31 0.61 -33.50
N ALA A 179 9.57 1.71 -33.28
CA ALA A 179 9.09 2.57 -34.36
C ALA A 179 10.16 3.54 -34.91
N GLN A 180 11.32 3.60 -34.26
CA GLN A 180 12.46 4.45 -34.66
C GLN A 180 13.57 3.70 -35.43
N GLN A 181 13.44 2.37 -35.63
CA GLN A 181 14.34 1.54 -36.45
C GLN A 181 13.73 1.24 -37.82
#